data_AF-A0A0U5FS06-F1
#
_entry.id   AF-A0A0U5FS06-F1
#
_cell.length_a   1.000
_cell.length_b   1.000
_cell.length_c   1.000
_cell.angle_alpha   90.00
_cell.angle_beta   90.00
_cell.angle_gamma   90.00
#
_symmetry.space_group_name_H-M   'P 1'
#
loop_
_entity.id
_entity.type
_entity.pdbx_description
1 polymer ?
#
loop_
_entity_poly.entity_id
_entity_poly.type
_entity_poly.pdbx_seq_one_letter_code
_entity_poly.pdbx_strand_id
1 'polypeptide(L)'
;MKLLTHLTLSAPLTLSLLSIATAQYSGTITTENRGSCPIPLQSGDHTAFSWSPHAGDTCLEIPQEPYYSEHYHASLVGYAELPDAKAPLYFGACTTAECDECTLVDVKRRTDRPGTVESECVEFSKEERFLFVGGVEKGEL
;
A
#
# COMPACT_ATOMS: atom_id res chain seq x y z
N MET A 1 28.41 29.04 -58.41
CA MET A 1 28.73 28.30 -57.16
C MET A 1 27.62 28.55 -56.16
N LYS A 2 26.77 27.55 -55.88
CA LYS A 2 25.76 27.58 -54.82
C LYS A 2 26.25 26.64 -53.70
N LEU A 3 26.59 27.21 -52.54
CA LEU A 3 26.86 26.44 -51.32
C LEU A 3 25.54 25.83 -50.84
N LEU A 4 25.45 24.50 -50.75
CA LEU A 4 24.36 23.83 -50.05
C LEU A 4 24.74 23.64 -48.58
N THR A 5 23.88 24.18 -47.73
CA THR A 5 23.91 24.18 -46.28
C THR A 5 23.70 22.76 -45.74
N HIS A 6 24.62 22.27 -44.91
CA HIS A 6 24.44 21.04 -44.14
C HIS A 6 23.42 21.27 -43.01
N LEU A 7 22.22 20.69 -43.14
CA LEU A 7 21.33 20.52 -41.99
C LEU A 7 21.77 19.28 -41.21
N THR A 8 22.47 19.48 -40.10
CA THR A 8 22.69 18.45 -39.08
C THR A 8 21.45 18.33 -38.20
N LEU A 9 20.58 17.38 -38.55
CA LEU A 9 19.42 17.01 -37.76
C LEU A 9 19.89 16.32 -36.46
N SER A 10 20.00 17.06 -35.37
CA SER A 10 20.28 16.52 -34.04
C SER A 10 18.93 16.16 -33.41
N ALA A 11 18.56 14.88 -33.43
CA ALA A 11 17.41 14.39 -32.69
C ALA A 11 17.77 14.32 -31.19
N PRO A 12 17.08 15.04 -30.29
CA PRO A 12 17.30 14.88 -28.86
C PRO A 12 16.69 13.55 -28.41
N LEU A 13 17.52 12.61 -27.96
CA LEU A 13 17.09 11.42 -27.22
C LEU A 13 16.64 11.88 -25.82
N THR A 14 15.34 12.10 -25.63
CA THR A 14 14.74 12.23 -24.30
C THR A 14 14.71 10.85 -23.64
N LEU A 15 15.70 10.56 -22.80
CA LEU A 15 15.65 9.45 -21.85
C LEU A 15 14.59 9.78 -20.78
N SER A 16 13.40 9.21 -20.92
CA SER A 16 12.41 9.20 -19.84
C SER A 16 12.90 8.27 -18.73
N LEU A 17 13.47 8.84 -17.67
CA LEU A 17 13.79 8.10 -16.44
C LEU A 17 12.47 7.70 -15.76
N LEU A 18 12.02 6.48 -16.00
CA LEU A 18 10.99 5.84 -15.18
C LEU A 18 11.56 5.69 -13.77
N SER A 19 11.14 6.54 -12.84
CA SER A 19 11.43 6.36 -11.42
C SER A 19 10.70 5.11 -10.95
N ILE A 20 11.42 4.01 -10.79
CA ILE A 20 10.89 2.82 -10.12
C ILE A 20 10.82 3.21 -8.65
N ALA A 21 9.63 3.61 -8.17
CA ALA A 21 9.43 3.82 -6.75
C ALA A 21 9.66 2.48 -6.05
N THR A 22 10.79 2.36 -5.35
CA THR A 22 11.06 1.19 -4.51
C THR A 22 10.09 1.22 -3.34
N ALA A 23 9.50 0.06 -3.04
CA ALA A 23 8.75 -0.15 -1.82
C ALA A 23 9.61 0.26 -0.62
N GLN A 24 9.04 1.02 0.32
CA GLN A 24 9.68 1.27 1.60
C GLN A 24 9.23 0.27 2.65
N TYR A 25 7.98 -0.20 2.55
CA TYR A 25 7.45 -1.29 3.34
C TYR A 25 6.77 -2.32 2.44
N SER A 26 6.90 -3.58 2.78
CA SER A 26 6.10 -4.66 2.23
C SER A 26 5.60 -5.57 3.34
N GLY A 27 4.58 -6.38 3.05
CA GLY A 27 4.09 -7.32 4.05
C GLY A 27 2.82 -8.02 3.64
N THR A 28 2.04 -8.37 4.65
CA THR A 28 0.81 -9.15 4.50
C THR A 28 -0.31 -8.50 5.29
N ILE A 29 -1.43 -8.32 4.62
CA ILE A 29 -2.73 -8.08 5.24
C ILE A 29 -3.43 -9.43 5.33
N THR A 30 -3.96 -9.75 6.49
CA THR A 30 -4.75 -10.97 6.71
C THR A 30 -6.20 -10.58 6.96
N THR A 31 -7.13 -11.16 6.20
CA THR A 31 -8.58 -10.95 6.34
C THR A 31 -9.30 -12.24 6.76
N GLU A 32 -10.31 -12.13 7.61
CA GLU A 32 -11.11 -13.27 8.09
C GLU A 32 -12.59 -12.88 8.24
N ASN A 33 -13.51 -13.76 7.86
CA ASN A 33 -14.95 -13.46 7.80
C ASN A 33 -15.84 -14.39 8.63
N ARG A 34 -15.23 -15.31 9.41
CA ARG A 34 -15.93 -16.34 10.20
C ARG A 34 -15.98 -16.05 11.70
N GLY A 35 -15.84 -14.79 12.12
CA GLY A 35 -16.24 -14.34 13.46
C GLY A 35 -15.13 -14.27 14.52
N SER A 36 -13.86 -14.22 14.11
CA SER A 36 -12.77 -13.86 15.03
C SER A 36 -11.70 -13.08 14.29
N CYS A 37 -11.03 -12.18 15.00
CA CYS A 37 -9.85 -11.48 14.51
C CYS A 37 -8.81 -12.49 14.03
N PRO A 38 -8.27 -12.34 12.80
CA PRO A 38 -7.26 -13.25 12.30
C PRO A 38 -6.03 -13.17 13.20
N ILE A 39 -5.44 -14.32 13.52
CA ILE A 39 -4.07 -14.34 14.03
C ILE A 39 -3.18 -14.04 12.81
N PRO A 40 -2.38 -12.96 12.84
CA PRO A 40 -1.51 -12.63 11.72
C PRO A 40 -0.68 -13.86 11.32
N LEU A 41 -0.68 -14.19 10.02
CA LEU A 41 0.07 -15.30 9.41
C LEU A 41 -0.42 -16.73 9.74
N GLN A 42 -1.62 -16.94 10.33
CA GLN A 42 -2.12 -18.30 10.63
C GLN A 42 -3.50 -18.66 10.08
N SER A 43 -4.46 -17.73 10.07
CA SER A 43 -5.83 -17.99 9.61
C SER A 43 -6.38 -16.77 8.87
N GLY A 44 -6.89 -16.98 7.66
CA GLY A 44 -7.50 -15.95 6.83
C GLY A 44 -6.97 -15.93 5.41
N ASP A 45 -7.55 -15.08 4.57
CA ASP A 45 -7.02 -14.76 3.25
C ASP A 45 -5.84 -13.79 3.42
N HIS A 46 -4.78 -14.01 2.66
CA HIS A 46 -3.56 -13.22 2.76
C HIS A 46 -3.36 -12.40 1.49
N THR A 47 -3.36 -11.08 1.65
CA THR A 47 -3.08 -10.12 0.58
C THR A 47 -1.70 -9.53 0.81
N ALA A 48 -0.79 -9.72 -0.15
CA ALA A 48 0.49 -9.06 -0.11
C ALA A 48 0.32 -7.56 -0.40
N PHE A 49 1.02 -6.71 0.35
CA PHE A 49 1.08 -5.28 0.06
C PHE A 49 2.51 -4.81 -0.10
N SER A 50 2.65 -3.71 -0.84
CA SER A 50 3.88 -2.96 -1.04
C SER A 50 3.51 -1.49 -1.03
N TRP A 51 4.21 -0.69 -0.24
CA TRP A 51 3.89 0.72 -0.04
C TRP A 51 5.16 1.57 -0.02
N SER A 52 5.06 2.77 -0.58
CA SER A 52 6.10 3.79 -0.54
C SER A 52 5.45 5.17 -0.46
N PRO A 53 5.90 6.08 0.42
CA PRO A 53 5.33 7.42 0.55
C PRO A 53 5.40 8.23 -0.75
N HIS A 54 6.38 7.95 -1.62
CA HIS A 54 6.52 8.62 -2.92
C HIS A 54 5.55 8.10 -3.99
N ALA A 55 5.05 6.87 -3.83
CA ALA A 55 4.03 6.29 -4.70
C ALA A 55 2.61 6.72 -4.27
N GLY A 56 2.47 7.24 -3.05
CA GLY A 56 1.19 7.61 -2.46
C GLY A 56 0.53 6.46 -1.73
N ASP A 57 -0.76 6.63 -1.42
CA ASP A 57 -1.55 5.61 -0.74
C ASP A 57 -1.80 4.41 -1.65
N THR A 58 -2.00 3.25 -1.05
CA THR A 58 -2.23 1.98 -1.75
C THR A 58 -3.59 1.43 -1.37
N CYS A 59 -4.44 1.18 -2.37
CA CYS A 59 -5.69 0.44 -2.22
C CYS A 59 -5.63 -0.89 -2.95
N LEU A 60 -5.93 -1.98 -2.23
CA LEU A 60 -5.86 -3.34 -2.73
C LEU A 60 -7.26 -3.96 -2.68
N GLU A 61 -7.80 -4.37 -3.82
CA GLU A 61 -9.08 -5.08 -3.83
C GLU A 61 -8.96 -6.42 -3.10
N ILE A 62 -9.89 -6.68 -2.18
CA ILE A 62 -10.00 -7.98 -1.54
C ILE A 62 -10.59 -8.96 -2.57
N PRO A 63 -9.93 -10.09 -2.86
CA PRO A 63 -10.52 -11.12 -3.67
C PRO A 63 -11.76 -11.67 -2.95
N GLN A 64 -12.94 -11.22 -3.35
CA GLN A 64 -14.18 -11.62 -2.69
C GLN A 64 -14.51 -13.07 -3.05
N GLU A 65 -14.21 -13.98 -2.13
CA GLU A 65 -14.89 -15.27 -2.08
C GLU A 65 -16.37 -15.04 -1.77
N PRO A 66 -17.32 -15.80 -2.36
CA PRO A 66 -18.75 -15.53 -2.29
C PRO A 66 -19.40 -15.71 -0.90
N TYR A 67 -18.60 -15.80 0.17
CA TYR A 67 -19.02 -16.13 1.53
C TYR A 67 -18.65 -15.10 2.59
N TYR A 68 -18.21 -13.90 2.20
CA TYR A 68 -18.05 -12.81 3.18
C TYR A 68 -19.40 -12.52 3.83
N SER A 69 -19.42 -12.61 5.17
CA SER A 69 -20.54 -12.16 6.00
C SER A 69 -20.68 -10.64 5.88
N GLU A 70 -21.67 -10.02 6.54
CA GLU A 70 -21.88 -8.55 6.48
C GLU A 70 -20.64 -7.75 6.91
N HIS A 71 -19.73 -8.38 7.65
CA HIS A 71 -18.49 -7.80 8.14
C HIS A 71 -17.31 -8.74 7.95
N TYR A 72 -16.09 -8.20 7.98
CA TYR A 72 -14.87 -8.99 8.01
C TYR A 72 -13.83 -8.33 8.91
N HIS A 73 -12.94 -9.12 9.47
CA HIS A 73 -11.80 -8.64 10.24
C HIS A 73 -10.57 -8.55 9.36
N ALA A 74 -9.73 -7.55 9.59
CA ALA A 74 -8.43 -7.45 8.95
C ALA A 74 -7.34 -6.99 9.91
N SER A 75 -6.12 -7.42 9.63
CA SER A 75 -4.91 -6.97 10.32
C SER A 75 -3.75 -6.85 9.34
N LEU A 76 -2.86 -5.90 9.57
CA LEU A 76 -1.66 -5.67 8.77
C LEU A 76 -0.42 -6.03 9.56
N VAL A 77 0.54 -6.70 8.92
CA VAL A 77 1.92 -6.81 9.39
C VAL A 77 2.85 -6.49 8.22
N GLY A 78 3.78 -5.54 8.43
CA GLY A 78 4.73 -5.08 7.43
C GLY A 78 6.15 -4.99 7.94
N TYR A 79 7.08 -4.95 7.00
CA TYR A 79 8.52 -4.88 7.24
C TYR A 79 9.14 -3.81 6.36
N ALA A 80 10.07 -3.06 6.93
CA ALA A 80 10.88 -2.09 6.21
C ALA A 80 11.78 -2.81 5.20
N GLU A 81 11.75 -2.36 3.95
CA GLU A 81 12.62 -2.84 2.87
C GLU A 81 13.98 -2.13 2.88
N LEU A 82 14.03 -0.94 3.51
CA LEU A 82 15.20 -0.07 3.57
C LEU A 82 15.46 0.40 5.01
N PRO A 83 16.72 0.64 5.42
CA PRO A 83 17.06 1.08 6.77
C PRO A 83 16.44 2.44 7.18
N ASP A 84 16.20 3.32 6.22
CA ASP A 84 15.63 4.66 6.38
C ASP A 84 14.16 4.75 5.95
N ALA A 85 13.49 3.60 5.83
CA ALA A 85 12.11 3.52 5.41
C ALA A 85 11.17 4.30 6.33
N LYS A 86 10.42 5.24 5.75
CA LYS A 86 9.28 5.90 6.40
C LYS A 86 8.13 4.91 6.46
N ALA A 87 7.59 4.69 7.64
CA ALA A 87 6.45 3.78 7.84
C ALA A 87 5.14 4.41 7.35
N PRO A 88 4.19 3.59 6.86
CA PRO A 88 2.81 4.04 6.71
C PRO A 88 2.25 4.41 8.08
N LEU A 89 1.36 5.40 8.11
CA LEU A 89 0.71 5.85 9.33
C LEU A 89 -0.64 5.18 9.55
N TYR A 90 -1.31 4.78 8.46
CA TYR A 90 -2.68 4.29 8.50
C TYR A 90 -2.85 2.99 7.73
N PHE A 91 -3.75 2.16 8.27
CA PHE A 91 -4.28 0.95 7.67
C PHE A 91 -5.81 1.04 7.73
N GLY A 92 -6.52 0.48 6.75
CA GLY A 92 -7.96 0.57 6.74
C GLY A 92 -8.62 -0.21 5.62
N ALA A 93 -9.90 0.08 5.42
CA ALA A 93 -10.66 -0.38 4.28
C ALA A 93 -11.49 0.77 3.70
N CYS A 94 -11.71 0.73 2.38
CA CYS A 94 -12.41 1.75 1.61
C CYS A 94 -13.48 1.12 0.72
N THR A 95 -14.50 1.89 0.38
CA THR A 95 -15.58 1.49 -0.54
C THR A 95 -15.17 1.56 -2.01
N THR A 96 -14.13 2.34 -2.33
CA THR A 96 -13.67 2.65 -3.70
C THR A 96 -12.19 2.27 -3.91
N ALA A 97 -11.78 2.14 -5.17
CA ALA A 97 -10.39 1.86 -5.53
C ALA A 97 -9.49 3.09 -5.41
N GLU A 98 -10.09 4.28 -5.31
CA GLU A 98 -9.45 5.58 -5.27
C GLU A 98 -8.95 5.99 -3.87
N CYS A 99 -9.24 5.19 -2.84
CA CYS A 99 -8.87 5.45 -1.44
C CYS A 99 -9.45 6.76 -0.84
N ASP A 100 -10.61 7.23 -1.30
CA ASP A 100 -11.19 8.51 -0.86
C ASP A 100 -12.21 8.38 0.28
N GLU A 101 -12.86 7.24 0.39
CA GLU A 101 -13.87 6.93 1.41
C GLU A 101 -13.44 5.71 2.25
N CYS A 102 -12.67 5.96 3.31
CA CYS A 102 -12.03 4.90 4.09
C CYS A 102 -12.29 4.99 5.60
N THR A 103 -12.47 3.84 6.24
CA THR A 103 -12.33 3.67 7.69
C THR A 103 -10.87 3.35 7.99
N LEU A 104 -10.20 4.22 8.75
CA LEU A 104 -8.76 4.13 9.02
C LEU A 104 -8.47 3.89 10.50
N VAL A 105 -7.40 3.14 10.75
CA VAL A 105 -6.78 2.95 12.06
C VAL A 105 -5.29 3.23 12.00
N ASP A 106 -4.69 3.51 13.16
CA ASP A 106 -3.26 3.76 13.27
C ASP A 106 -2.45 2.47 13.03
N VAL A 107 -1.36 2.62 12.29
CA VAL A 107 -0.30 1.62 12.17
C VAL A 107 0.75 1.89 13.24
N LYS A 108 1.03 0.88 14.06
CA LYS A 108 2.01 0.94 15.15
C LYS A 108 3.34 0.40 14.67
N ARG A 109 4.42 1.14 14.96
CA ARG A 109 5.79 0.60 14.87
C ARG A 109 6.07 -0.26 16.09
N ARG A 110 6.60 -1.45 15.87
CA ARG A 110 7.00 -2.35 16.96
C ARG A 110 8.32 -1.90 17.57
N THR A 111 8.34 -1.75 18.89
CA THR A 111 9.56 -1.42 19.64
C THR A 111 10.45 -2.65 19.89
N ASP A 112 9.85 -3.84 19.96
CA ASP A 112 10.54 -5.11 20.18
C ASP A 112 11.07 -5.74 18.88
N ARG A 113 10.58 -5.29 17.72
CA ARG A 113 11.03 -5.71 16.40
C ARG A 113 11.21 -4.47 15.50
N PRO A 114 12.37 -3.80 15.56
CA PRO A 114 12.64 -2.62 14.75
C PRO A 114 12.46 -2.91 13.25
N GLY A 115 11.84 -1.98 12.53
CA GLY A 115 11.50 -2.13 11.12
C GLY A 115 10.20 -2.90 10.87
N THR A 116 9.51 -3.39 11.91
CA THR A 116 8.18 -3.99 11.78
C THR A 116 7.09 -2.99 12.11
N VAL A 117 6.04 -3.00 11.29
CA VAL A 117 4.78 -2.30 11.54
C VAL A 117 3.64 -3.29 11.68
N GLU A 118 2.66 -2.96 12.51
CA GLU A 118 1.44 -3.73 12.65
C GLU A 118 0.24 -2.81 12.89
N SER A 119 -0.94 -3.23 12.45
CA SER A 119 -2.19 -2.64 12.91
C SER A 119 -2.80 -3.52 14.00
N GLU A 120 -3.64 -2.93 14.84
CA GLU A 120 -4.59 -3.75 15.59
C GLU A 120 -5.56 -4.44 14.61
N CYS A 121 -6.17 -5.54 15.05
CA CYS A 121 -7.24 -6.15 14.28
C CYS A 121 -8.47 -5.24 14.30
N VAL A 122 -9.05 -5.00 13.13
CA VAL A 122 -10.21 -4.12 12.94
C VAL A 122 -11.29 -4.86 12.18
N GLU A 123 -12.55 -4.57 12.51
CA GLU A 123 -13.72 -5.05 11.77
C GLU A 123 -14.17 -3.99 10.76
N PHE A 124 -14.39 -4.41 9.52
CA PHE A 124 -14.84 -3.61 8.39
C PHE A 124 -16.14 -4.18 7.82
N SER A 125 -16.89 -3.34 7.12
CA SER A 125 -18.12 -3.74 6.43
C SER A 125 -17.81 -4.42 5.09
N LYS A 126 -18.65 -5.34 4.63
CA LYS A 126 -18.47 -6.02 3.33
C LYS A 126 -18.42 -5.07 2.11
N GLU A 127 -18.97 -3.87 2.25
CA GLU A 127 -18.95 -2.79 1.26
C GLU A 127 -17.57 -2.15 1.13
N GLU A 128 -16.74 -2.23 2.18
CA GLU A 128 -15.37 -1.72 2.19
C GLU A 128 -14.45 -2.75 1.53
N ARG A 129 -14.45 -2.79 0.20
CA ARG A 129 -13.80 -3.86 -0.60
C ARG A 129 -12.33 -3.64 -0.90
N PHE A 130 -11.78 -2.48 -0.53
CA PHE A 130 -10.41 -2.10 -0.86
C PHE A 130 -9.60 -1.85 0.41
N LEU A 131 -8.56 -2.63 0.64
CA LEU A 131 -7.66 -2.47 1.78
C LEU A 131 -6.71 -1.30 1.56
N PHE A 132 -6.69 -0.37 2.51
CA PHE A 132 -5.88 0.84 2.49
C PHE A 132 -4.58 0.65 3.25
N VAL A 133 -3.46 1.08 2.66
CA VAL A 133 -2.18 1.32 3.37
C VAL A 133 -1.63 2.66 2.91
N GLY A 134 -1.38 3.57 3.84
CA GLY A 134 -1.04 4.93 3.44
C GLY A 134 -0.68 5.90 4.55
N GLY A 135 -0.46 7.14 4.13
CA GLY A 135 -0.13 8.27 4.99
C GLY A 135 1.36 8.43 5.30
N VAL A 136 1.83 9.66 5.15
CA VAL A 136 3.03 10.25 5.75
C VAL A 136 2.59 11.63 6.29
N GLU A 137 3.18 12.12 7.37
CA GLU A 137 2.80 13.43 7.90
C GLU A 137 2.91 14.52 6.81
N LYS A 138 1.87 15.36 6.66
CA LYS A 138 1.88 16.47 5.70
C LYS A 138 3.02 17.43 6.04
N GLY A 139 4.09 17.42 5.24
CA GLY A 139 5.26 18.30 5.40
C GLY A 139 6.62 17.60 5.31
N GLU A 140 6.66 16.27 5.19
CA GLU A 140 7.90 15.50 5.12
C GLU A 140 8.25 14.96 3.72
N LEU A 141 7.60 15.46 2.67
CA LEU A 141 7.85 15.07 1.27
C LEU A 141 8.73 16.09 0.54
#